data_AF-A0A6G1JNG8-F1
#
_entry.id   AF-A0A6G1JNG8-F1
#
_cell.length_a   1.000
_cell.length_b   1.000
_cell.length_c   1.000
_cell.angle_alpha   90.00
_cell.angle_beta   90.00
_cell.angle_gamma   90.00
#
_symmetry.space_group_name_H-M   'P 1'
#
loop_
_entity.id
_entity.type
_entity.pdbx_description
1 polymer ?
#
loop_
_entity_poly.entity_id
_entity_poly.type
_entity_poly.pdbx_seq_one_letter_code
_entity_poly.pdbx_strand_id
1 'polypeptide(L)'
;LVPWFEELHKKGLDVVLLEDSAPAYKSRIATEFLEVSSINKLPWPGHSLDINALEHAWPWIRRPITKDFSPSTCESECRAHWLH
;
A
#
# COMPACT_ATOMS: atom_id res chain seq x y z
N LEU A 1 3.11 8.49 -8.96
CA LEU A 1 3.44 7.16 -9.55
C LEU A 1 4.29 7.31 -10.81
N VAL A 2 3.78 7.96 -11.86
CA VAL A 2 4.48 8.12 -13.16
C VAL A 2 5.90 8.69 -13.06
N PRO A 3 6.15 9.83 -12.37
CA PRO A 3 7.50 10.40 -12.33
C PRO A 3 8.54 9.45 -11.72
N TRP A 4 8.11 8.65 -10.75
CA TRP A 4 8.99 7.67 -10.09
C TRP A 4 9.30 6.47 -10.99
N PHE A 5 8.30 5.96 -11.72
CA PHE A 5 8.53 4.92 -12.73
C PHE A 5 9.47 5.41 -13.83
N GLU A 6 9.28 6.63 -14.34
CA GLU A 6 10.18 7.23 -15.33
C GLU A 6 11.62 7.34 -14.82
N GLU A 7 11.82 7.73 -13.55
CA GLU A 7 13.16 7.77 -12.95
C GLU A 7 13.80 6.39 -12.86
N LEU A 8 13.04 5.36 -12.52
CA LEU A 8 13.54 3.99 -12.42
C LEU A 8 13.91 3.44 -13.81
N HIS A 9 13.09 3.69 -14.82
CA HIS A 9 13.40 3.35 -16.20
C HIS A 9 14.64 4.10 -16.70
N LYS A 10 14.81 5.39 -16.37
CA LYS A 10 16.04 6.17 -16.68
C LYS A 10 17.29 5.56 -16.02
N LYS A 11 17.14 4.90 -14.88
CA LYS A 11 18.21 4.14 -14.21
C LYS A 11 18.45 2.75 -14.82
N GLY A 12 17.72 2.37 -15.87
CA GLY A 12 17.83 1.08 -16.53
C GLY A 12 17.20 -0.08 -15.75
N LEU A 13 16.31 0.22 -14.80
CA LEU A 13 15.59 -0.78 -14.04
C LEU A 13 14.28 -1.13 -14.71
N ASP A 14 14.03 -2.42 -14.92
CA ASP A 14 12.72 -2.93 -15.29
C ASP A 14 11.90 -3.12 -14.02
N VAL A 15 10.76 -2.42 -13.94
CA VAL A 15 9.95 -2.35 -12.72
C VAL A 15 8.49 -2.61 -13.02
N VAL A 16 7.84 -3.33 -12.10
CA VAL A 16 6.41 -3.63 -12.15
C VAL A 16 5.72 -3.08 -10.91
N LEU A 17 4.49 -2.61 -11.07
CA LEU A 17 3.67 -2.16 -9.97
C LEU A 17 3.17 -3.36 -9.17
N LEU A 18 3.51 -3.38 -7.88
CA LEU A 18 2.96 -4.28 -6.90
C LEU A 18 1.79 -3.61 -6.18
N GLU A 19 0.57 -4.07 -6.43
CA GLU A 19 -0.67 -3.53 -5.86
C GLU A 19 -1.62 -4.70 -5.57
N ASP A 20 -2.32 -4.64 -4.44
CA ASP A 20 -3.26 -5.70 -4.07
C ASP A 20 -4.52 -5.69 -4.95
N SER A 21 -5.34 -6.73 -4.80
CA SER A 21 -6.55 -6.92 -5.59
C SER A 21 -7.78 -6.21 -5.00
N ALA A 22 -7.61 -5.20 -4.13
CA ALA A 22 -8.73 -4.53 -3.48
C ALA A 22 -9.65 -3.82 -4.51
N PRO A 23 -10.97 -3.73 -4.24
CA PRO A 23 -11.93 -3.19 -5.21
C PRO A 23 -11.65 -1.78 -5.71
N ALA A 24 -11.07 -0.92 -4.86
CA ALA A 24 -10.71 0.46 -5.22
C ALA A 24 -9.74 0.52 -6.41
N TYR A 25 -8.80 -0.43 -6.48
CA TYR A 25 -7.76 -0.51 -7.51
C TYR A 25 -8.20 -1.25 -8.78
N LYS A 26 -9.43 -1.80 -8.78
CA LYS A 26 -10.06 -2.44 -9.94
C LYS A 26 -11.03 -1.52 -10.67
N SER A 27 -11.07 -0.24 -10.29
CA SER A 27 -11.88 0.74 -11.00
C SER A 27 -11.35 0.94 -12.44
N ARG A 28 -12.27 1.28 -13.35
CA ARG A 28 -11.93 1.56 -14.75
C ARG A 28 -10.91 2.70 -14.86
N ILE A 29 -11.11 3.77 -14.08
CA ILE A 29 -10.19 4.93 -14.07
C ILE A 29 -8.79 4.52 -13.63
N ALA A 30 -8.67 3.71 -12.57
CA ALA A 30 -7.36 3.23 -12.12
C ALA A 30 -6.68 2.36 -13.19
N THR A 31 -7.45 1.51 -13.87
CA THR A 31 -6.92 0.63 -14.93
C THR A 31 -6.48 1.42 -16.16
N GLU A 32 -7.32 2.34 -16.67
CA GLU A 32 -7.01 3.21 -17.80
C GLU A 32 -5.77 4.10 -17.50
N PHE A 33 -5.64 4.58 -16.27
CA PHE A 33 -4.48 5.38 -15.86
C PHE A 33 -3.16 4.60 -15.98
N LEU A 34 -3.14 3.33 -15.53
CA LEU A 34 -1.95 2.48 -15.64
C LEU A 34 -1.62 2.16 -17.10
N GLU A 35 -2.64 1.91 -17.93
CA GLU A 35 -2.47 1.64 -19.36
C GLU A 35 -1.89 2.86 -20.11
N VAL A 36 -2.49 4.04 -19.94
CA VAL A 36 -1.99 5.28 -20.57
C VAL A 36 -0.58 5.63 -20.09
N SER A 37 -0.26 5.32 -18.83
CA SER A 37 1.06 5.56 -18.25
C SER A 37 2.10 4.49 -18.62
N SER A 38 1.72 3.45 -19.38
CA SER A 38 2.58 2.30 -19.71
C SER A 38 3.16 1.62 -18.45
N ILE A 39 2.38 1.54 -17.38
CA ILE A 39 2.78 0.91 -16.12
C ILE A 39 2.19 -0.49 -16.05
N ASN A 40 3.07 -1.49 -16.06
CA ASN A 40 2.67 -2.88 -15.90
C ASN A 40 2.38 -3.19 -14.43
N LYS A 41 1.24 -3.82 -14.16
CA LYS A 41 0.88 -4.34 -12.84
C LYS A 41 1.17 -5.83 -12.75
N LEU A 42 1.78 -6.25 -11.64
CA LEU A 42 1.96 -7.67 -11.34
C LEU A 42 0.59 -8.33 -11.09
N PRO A 43 0.22 -9.42 -11.79
CA PRO A 43 -0.99 -10.17 -11.48
C PRO A 43 -0.93 -10.70 -10.04
N TRP A 44 -1.90 -10.30 -9.21
CA TRP A 44 -1.90 -10.63 -7.79
C TRP A 44 -3.02 -11.59 -7.41
N PRO A 45 -2.72 -12.76 -6.83
CA PRO A 45 -3.75 -13.68 -6.34
C PRO A 45 -4.50 -13.07 -5.16
N GLY A 46 -5.82 -13.28 -5.13
CA GLY A 46 -6.65 -12.87 -4.00
C GLY A 46 -6.21 -13.55 -2.70
N HIS A 47 -6.45 -12.90 -1.56
CA HIS A 47 -6.16 -13.43 -0.21
C HIS A 47 -4.68 -13.78 0.07
N SER A 48 -3.76 -13.30 -0.77
CA SER A 48 -2.33 -13.58 -0.64
C SER A 48 -1.61 -12.34 -0.08
N LEU A 49 -1.87 -12.04 1.20
CA LEU A 49 -1.22 -10.93 1.91
C LEU A 49 0.24 -11.27 2.27
N ASP A 50 0.54 -12.55 2.41
CA ASP A 50 1.84 -13.13 2.73
C ASP A 50 2.91 -12.88 1.65
N ILE A 51 2.52 -12.65 0.41
CA ILE A 51 3.45 -12.30 -0.67
C ILE A 51 3.69 -10.79 -0.77
N ASN A 52 2.87 -9.94 -0.11
CA ASN A 52 3.02 -8.49 -0.18
C ASN A 52 4.16 -8.03 0.72
N ALA A 53 5.20 -7.43 0.14
CA ALA A 53 6.32 -6.88 0.90
C ALA A 53 5.87 -5.84 1.95
N LEU A 54 4.79 -5.10 1.69
CA LEU A 54 4.23 -4.13 2.62
C LEU A 54 3.66 -4.80 3.89
N GLU A 55 3.02 -5.96 3.74
CA GLU A 55 2.44 -6.69 4.88
C GLU A 55 3.52 -7.18 5.84
N HIS A 56 4.68 -7.59 5.31
CA HIS A 56 5.85 -7.92 6.11
C HIS A 56 6.48 -6.71 6.81
N ALA A 57 6.32 -5.51 6.25
CA ALA A 57 6.83 -4.28 6.85
C ALA A 57 5.96 -3.78 8.02
N TRP A 58 4.65 -4.06 8.01
CA TRP A 58 3.72 -3.54 9.01
C TRP A 58 4.10 -3.84 10.46
N PRO A 59 4.53 -5.06 10.85
CA PRO A 59 4.96 -5.32 12.23
C PRO A 59 6.13 -4.43 12.68
N TRP A 60 7.07 -4.10 11.78
CA TRP A 60 8.21 -3.25 12.11
C TRP A 60 7.79 -1.81 12.40
N ILE A 61 6.79 -1.31 11.68
CA ILE A 61 6.24 0.04 11.87
C ILE A 61 5.30 0.07 13.10
N ARG A 62 4.48 -0.97 13.28
CA ARG A 62 3.49 -1.03 14.37
C ARG A 62 4.11 -1.25 15.74
N ARG A 63 5.17 -2.05 15.86
CA ARG A 63 5.77 -2.39 17.17
C ARG A 63 6.17 -1.16 17.99
N PRO A 64 6.85 -0.14 17.44
CA PRO A 64 7.10 1.11 18.15
C PRO A 64 5.81 1.83 18.55
N ILE A 65 4.86 1.99 17.62
CA ILE A 65 3.59 2.68 17.87
C ILE A 65 2.81 2.01 19.01
N THR A 66 2.77 0.68 19.06
CA THR A 66 2.08 -0.06 20.13
C THR A 66 2.76 0.03 21.50
N LYS A 67 4.01 0.51 21.57
CA LYS A 67 4.67 0.84 22.85
C LYS A 67 4.26 2.23 23.32
N ASP A 68 4.09 3.16 22.38
CA ASP A 68 3.77 4.56 22.68
C ASP A 68 2.26 4.78 22.88
N PHE A 69 1.42 3.92 22.30
CA PHE A 69 -0.03 3.99 22.37
C PHE A 69 -0.62 2.67 22.88
N SER A 70 -1.41 2.77 23.94
CA SER A 70 -2.23 1.64 24.41
C SER A 70 -3.41 1.43 23.46
N PRO A 71 -3.80 0.17 23.15
CA PRO A 71 -5.00 -0.08 22.36
C PRO A 71 -6.23 0.48 23.07
N SER A 72 -7.04 1.27 22.37
CA SER A 72 -8.35 1.67 22.86
C SER A 72 -9.30 0.47 22.83
N THR A 73 -10.03 0.27 23.93
CA THR A 73 -11.03 -0.80 24.08
C THR A 73 -12.47 -0.29 24.00
N CYS A 74 -12.64 1.03 24.05
CA CYS A 74 -13.93 1.70 23.92
C CYS A 74 -13.84 2.98 23.09
N GLU A 75 -15.01 3.48 22.64
CA GLU A 75 -15.11 4.69 21.81
C GLU A 75 -14.51 5.92 22.51
N SER A 76 -14.73 6.08 23.82
CA SER A 76 -14.21 7.22 24.58
C SER A 76 -12.68 7.24 24.60
N GLU A 77 -12.03 6.09 24.76
CA GLU A 77 -10.57 5.97 24.70
C GLU A 77 -10.04 6.27 23.29
N CYS A 78 -10.75 5.81 22.25
CA CYS A 78 -10.40 6.08 20.86
C CYS A 78 -10.45 7.59 20.55
N ARG A 79 -11.52 8.27 21.00
CA ARG A 79 -11.68 9.72 20.84
C ARG A 79 -10.61 10.50 21.58
N ALA A 80 -10.23 10.09 22.79
CA ALA A 80 -9.16 10.73 23.55
C ALA A 80 -7.82 10.67 22.80
N HIS A 81 -7.48 9.53 22.19
CA HIS A 81 -6.24 9.38 21.41
C HIS A 81 -6.22 10.23 20.12
N TRP A 82 -7.36 10.58 19.53
CA TRP A 82 -7.42 11.38 18.29
C TRP A 82 -7.42 12.90 18.50
N LEU A 83 -7.71 13.36 19.71
CA LEU A 83 -7.80 14.80 20.02
C LEU A 83 -6.50 15.38 20.59
N HIS A 84 -5.48 14.55 20.79
CA HIS A 84 -4.12 14.92 21.18
C HIS A 84 -3.19 15.01 19.97
#